data_AF-A0A7S3J3T7-F1
#
_entry.id   AF-A0A7S3J3T7-F1
#
_cell.length_a   1.000
_cell.length_b   1.000
_cell.length_c   1.000
_cell.angle_alpha   90.00
_cell.angle_beta   90.00
_cell.angle_gamma   90.00
#
_symmetry.space_group_name_H-M   'P 1'
#
loop_
_entity.id
_entity.type
_entity.pdbx_description
1 polymer ?
#
loop_
_entity_poly.entity_id
_entity_poly.type
_entity_poly.pdbx_seq_one_letter_code
_entity_poly.pdbx_strand_id
1 'polypeptide(L)'
;EEKKQSVQPTQVEEQPTPEFQYDKRWRAKLYQLNSEGGWDDLGTGSSHFDIQTGCIKLISENDNDFALLNSKILITTSYHRQRDTIITWLDDETQLDLAISFQDLEGAQETWEI
;
A
#
# COMPACT_ATOMS: atom_id res chain seq x y z
N GLU A 1 -47.61 2.48 46.91
CA GLU A 1 -46.78 3.18 45.89
C GLU A 1 -45.63 2.27 45.48
N GLU A 2 -45.77 1.53 44.38
CA GLU A 2 -44.67 0.75 43.81
C GLU A 2 -43.87 1.66 42.88
N LYS A 3 -42.59 1.89 43.23
CA LYS A 3 -41.65 2.66 42.42
C LYS A 3 -41.36 1.90 41.13
N LYS A 4 -41.80 2.45 40.00
CA LYS A 4 -41.37 2.01 38.66
C LYS A 4 -39.88 2.31 38.50
N GLN A 5 -39.06 1.28 38.42
CA GLN A 5 -37.65 1.39 38.09
C GLN A 5 -37.53 1.53 36.56
N SER A 6 -37.15 2.72 36.12
CA SER A 6 -36.90 3.02 34.71
C SER A 6 -35.63 2.31 34.27
N VAL A 7 -35.75 1.35 33.35
CA VAL A 7 -34.60 0.70 32.71
C VAL A 7 -34.09 1.66 31.65
N GLN A 8 -32.88 2.19 31.86
CA GLN A 8 -32.21 3.01 30.86
C GLN A 8 -31.80 2.12 29.67
N PRO A 9 -31.99 2.55 28.41
CA PRO A 9 -31.55 1.76 27.27
C PRO A 9 -30.02 1.68 27.27
N THR A 10 -29.50 0.46 27.37
CA THR A 10 -28.08 0.15 27.18
C THR A 10 -27.68 0.61 25.80
N GLN A 11 -26.78 1.59 25.72
CA GLN A 11 -26.13 1.94 24.46
C GLN A 11 -25.31 0.73 24.02
N VAL A 12 -25.75 0.10 22.94
CA VAL A 12 -24.94 -0.89 22.23
C VAL A 12 -23.79 -0.10 21.63
N GLU A 13 -22.62 -0.21 22.24
CA GLU A 13 -21.38 0.30 21.69
C GLU A 13 -21.08 -0.56 20.45
N GLU A 14 -21.44 -0.07 19.27
CA GLU A 14 -21.08 -0.67 17.99
C GLU A 14 -19.56 -0.74 17.92
N GLN A 15 -19.01 -1.89 18.29
CA GLN A 15 -17.61 -2.21 18.03
C GLN A 15 -17.42 -2.13 16.51
N PRO A 16 -16.49 -1.31 15.99
CA PRO A 16 -16.25 -1.27 14.55
C PRO A 16 -15.87 -2.68 14.11
N THR A 17 -16.61 -3.22 13.15
CA THR A 17 -16.17 -4.40 12.41
C THR A 17 -14.75 -4.17 11.91
N PRO A 18 -13.86 -5.18 11.88
CA PRO A 18 -12.59 -5.04 11.20
C PRO A 18 -12.89 -4.93 9.70
N GLU A 19 -13.22 -3.72 9.26
CA GLU A 19 -12.98 -3.29 7.90
C GLU A 19 -11.50 -3.57 7.70
N PHE A 20 -11.18 -4.60 6.93
CA PHE A 20 -9.80 -4.89 6.65
C PHE A 20 -9.13 -3.58 6.20
N GLN A 21 -8.04 -3.18 6.86
CA GLN A 21 -7.36 -1.89 6.67
C GLN A 21 -6.76 -1.70 5.26
N TYR A 22 -7.22 -2.44 4.25
CA TYR A 22 -6.77 -2.35 2.85
C TYR A 22 -7.19 -1.05 2.15
N ASP A 23 -8.04 -0.22 2.76
CA ASP A 23 -8.27 1.15 2.28
C ASP A 23 -7.16 2.13 2.69
N LYS A 24 -6.26 1.71 3.59
CA LYS A 24 -5.09 2.52 3.96
C LYS A 24 -4.15 2.56 2.76
N ARG A 25 -3.88 3.77 2.29
CA ARG A 25 -2.96 4.00 1.18
C ARG A 25 -1.72 4.72 1.67
N TRP A 26 -0.58 4.32 1.14
CA TRP A 26 0.72 4.81 1.55
C TRP A 26 1.34 5.71 0.50
N ARG A 27 1.72 6.92 0.89
CA ARG A 27 2.41 7.81 -0.04
C ARG A 27 3.81 7.26 -0.35
N ALA A 28 4.11 7.09 -1.62
CA ALA A 28 5.37 6.53 -2.08
C ALA A 28 5.81 7.13 -3.42
N LYS A 29 7.10 7.00 -3.72
CA LYS A 29 7.68 7.37 -5.00
C LYS A 29 8.20 6.14 -5.76
N LEU A 30 7.93 6.07 -7.06
CA LEU A 30 8.43 5.02 -7.93
C LEU A 30 9.70 5.48 -8.65
N TYR A 31 10.66 4.56 -8.77
CA TYR A 31 11.87 4.74 -9.55
C TYR A 31 12.14 3.53 -10.43
N GLN A 32 12.87 3.76 -11.52
CA GLN A 32 13.40 2.73 -12.41
C GLN A 32 14.93 2.87 -12.52
N LEU A 33 15.65 1.74 -12.47
CA LEU A 33 17.09 1.75 -12.72
C LEU A 33 17.35 2.01 -14.21
N ASN A 34 18.19 2.99 -14.50
CA ASN A 34 18.57 3.34 -15.87
C ASN A 34 19.89 2.67 -16.29
N SER A 35 20.24 2.79 -17.57
CA SER A 35 21.44 2.16 -18.14
C SER A 35 22.76 2.73 -17.61
N GLU A 36 22.73 3.89 -16.97
CA GLU A 36 23.90 4.52 -16.33
C GLU A 36 24.09 4.06 -14.88
N GLY A 37 23.19 3.20 -14.37
CA GLY A 37 23.18 2.74 -12.98
C GLY A 37 22.56 3.73 -11.99
N GLY A 38 21.90 4.78 -12.49
CA GLY A 38 21.10 5.72 -11.70
C GLY A 38 19.65 5.28 -11.58
N TRP A 39 18.90 5.94 -10.68
CA TRP A 39 17.47 5.70 -10.49
C TRP A 39 16.67 6.90 -10.98
N ASP A 40 15.90 6.71 -12.05
CA ASP A 40 15.04 7.75 -12.63
C ASP A 40 13.73 7.83 -11.83
N ASP A 41 13.31 9.06 -11.50
CA ASP A 41 12.05 9.34 -10.81
C ASP A 41 10.88 9.20 -11.80
N LEU A 42 9.99 8.24 -11.54
CA LEU A 42 8.79 8.00 -12.35
C LEU A 42 7.54 8.70 -11.80
N GLY A 43 7.62 9.30 -10.62
CA GLY A 43 6.52 10.05 -10.02
C GLY A 43 6.17 9.60 -8.60
N THR A 44 5.39 10.43 -7.92
CA THR A 44 4.90 10.20 -6.56
C THR A 44 3.41 9.88 -6.59
N GLY A 45 2.98 8.98 -5.72
CA GLY A 45 1.61 8.51 -5.71
C GLY A 45 1.17 7.88 -4.40
N SER A 46 -0.04 7.35 -4.43
CA SER A 46 -0.70 6.65 -3.34
C SER A 46 -0.67 5.14 -3.61
N SER A 47 0.10 4.40 -2.81
CA SER A 47 0.29 2.96 -2.95
C SER A 47 -0.77 2.18 -2.17
N HIS A 48 -1.27 1.10 -2.75
CA HIS A 48 -2.12 0.14 -2.07
C HIS A 48 -2.01 -1.24 -2.73
N PHE A 49 -2.40 -2.28 -2.00
CA PHE A 49 -2.56 -3.62 -2.55
C PHE A 49 -3.98 -3.80 -3.08
N ASP A 50 -4.10 -4.28 -4.31
CA ASP A 50 -5.37 -4.64 -4.92
C ASP A 50 -5.56 -6.16 -4.81
N ILE A 51 -6.41 -6.57 -3.87
CA ILE A 51 -6.68 -7.99 -3.55
C ILE A 51 -7.34 -8.72 -4.72
N GLN A 52 -8.14 -8.03 -5.54
CA GLN A 52 -8.85 -8.67 -6.64
C GLN A 52 -7.89 -9.08 -7.75
N THR A 53 -6.87 -8.26 -7.98
CA THR A 53 -5.86 -8.49 -9.03
C THR A 53 -4.58 -9.16 -8.50
N GLY A 54 -4.34 -9.08 -7.19
CA GLY A 54 -3.07 -9.50 -6.57
C GLY A 54 -1.91 -8.57 -6.93
N CYS A 55 -2.21 -7.30 -7.22
CA CYS A 55 -1.21 -6.32 -7.66
C CYS A 55 -0.95 -5.27 -6.60
N ILE A 56 0.31 -4.86 -6.47
CA ILE A 56 0.63 -3.56 -5.88
C ILE A 56 0.38 -2.47 -6.92
N LYS A 57 -0.37 -1.45 -6.53
CA LYS A 57 -0.67 -0.28 -7.35
C LYS A 57 -0.06 0.96 -6.73
N LEU A 58 0.36 1.89 -7.58
CA LEU A 58 0.72 3.26 -7.20
C LEU A 58 -0.06 4.22 -8.09
N ILE A 59 -1.05 4.90 -7.54
CA ILE A 59 -1.88 5.86 -8.27
C ILE A 59 -1.23 7.25 -8.19
N SER A 60 -1.06 7.92 -9.32
CA SER A 60 -0.40 9.23 -9.41
C SER A 60 -1.10 10.27 -8.54
N GLU A 61 -0.32 11.13 -7.87
CA GLU A 61 -0.87 12.25 -7.12
C GLU A 61 -1.40 13.39 -8.02
N ASN A 62 -0.92 13.44 -9.27
CA ASN A 62 -1.30 14.48 -10.22
C ASN A 62 -2.52 14.10 -11.05
N ASP A 63 -2.85 12.80 -11.13
CA ASP A 63 -3.95 12.26 -11.91
C ASP A 63 -4.43 10.94 -11.30
N ASN A 64 -5.63 10.96 -10.70
CA ASN A 64 -6.20 9.80 -10.01
C ASN A 64 -6.60 8.65 -10.94
N ASP A 65 -6.74 8.92 -12.25
CA ASP A 65 -7.06 7.89 -13.25
C ASP A 65 -5.78 7.26 -13.84
N PHE A 66 -4.61 7.76 -13.45
CA PHE A 66 -3.31 7.29 -13.92
C PHE A 66 -2.56 6.49 -12.86
N ALA A 67 -2.29 5.22 -13.16
CA ALA A 67 -1.43 4.37 -12.34
C ALA A 67 0.03 4.48 -12.81
N LEU A 68 0.90 4.91 -11.90
CA LEU A 68 2.36 4.89 -12.06
C LEU A 68 2.90 3.45 -12.01
N LEU A 69 2.27 2.61 -11.19
CA LEU A 69 2.62 1.20 -11.03
C LEU A 69 1.35 0.37 -11.00
N ASN A 70 1.39 -0.78 -11.67
CA ASN A 70 0.47 -1.88 -11.51
C ASN A 70 1.25 -3.18 -11.70
N SER A 71 1.85 -3.68 -10.61
CA SER A 71 2.76 -4.83 -10.65
C SER A 71 2.20 -5.98 -9.84
N LYS A 72 2.21 -7.19 -10.42
CA LYS A 72 1.68 -8.39 -9.78
C LYS A 72 2.68 -8.91 -8.75
N ILE A 73 2.20 -9.24 -7.55
CA ILE A 73 3.05 -9.86 -6.53
C ILE A 73 3.18 -11.36 -6.84
N LEU A 74 4.41 -11.83 -7.08
CA LEU A 74 4.69 -13.24 -7.35
C LEU A 74 5.71 -13.80 -6.35
N ILE A 75 5.48 -15.03 -5.90
CA ILE A 75 6.40 -15.73 -5.00
C ILE A 75 7.78 -16.02 -5.62
N THR A 76 7.86 -15.98 -6.95
CA THR A 76 9.10 -16.18 -7.70
C THR A 76 9.93 -14.92 -7.83
N THR A 77 9.33 -13.74 -7.62
CA THR A 77 10.01 -12.46 -7.70
C THR A 77 10.91 -12.28 -6.49
N SER A 78 12.16 -11.87 -6.73
CA SER A 78 13.09 -11.54 -5.66
C SER A 78 12.90 -10.08 -5.24
N TYR A 79 12.15 -9.86 -4.16
CA TYR A 79 12.01 -8.55 -3.53
C TYR A 79 13.12 -8.32 -2.51
N HIS A 80 13.60 -7.07 -2.44
CA HIS A 80 14.61 -6.66 -1.47
C HIS A 80 14.18 -5.38 -0.76
N ARG A 81 14.41 -5.31 0.55
CA ARG A 81 14.14 -4.12 1.37
C ARG A 81 15.43 -3.39 1.73
N GLN A 82 15.44 -2.07 1.59
CA GLN A 82 16.59 -1.20 1.84
C GLN A 82 16.17 0.03 2.65
N ARG A 83 17.05 0.53 3.53
CA ARG A 83 16.84 1.73 4.39
C ARG A 83 15.48 1.75 5.10
N ASP A 84 14.93 0.57 5.37
CA ASP A 84 13.61 0.29 5.94
C ASP A 84 12.39 0.81 5.17
N THR A 85 12.53 1.80 4.28
CA THR A 85 11.44 2.45 3.54
C THR A 85 11.44 2.16 2.04
N ILE A 86 12.42 1.43 1.51
CA ILE A 86 12.56 1.17 0.07
C ILE A 86 12.40 -0.32 -0.19
N ILE A 87 11.57 -0.67 -1.18
CA ILE A 87 11.45 -2.03 -1.70
C ILE A 87 11.89 -2.01 -3.17
N THR A 88 12.78 -2.90 -3.56
CA THR A 88 13.32 -3.02 -4.92
C THR A 88 13.11 -4.41 -5.48
N TRP A 89 12.78 -4.54 -6.76
CA TRP A 89 12.60 -5.81 -7.45
C TRP A 89 12.83 -5.67 -8.95
N LEU A 90 13.07 -6.81 -9.62
CA LEU A 90 12.96 -6.91 -11.07
C LEU A 90 11.51 -7.28 -11.40
N ASP A 91 10.80 -6.39 -12.08
CA ASP A 91 9.40 -6.61 -12.44
C ASP A 91 9.28 -7.71 -13.50
N ASP A 92 8.53 -8.76 -13.22
CA ASP A 92 8.44 -9.93 -14.09
C ASP A 92 7.77 -9.63 -15.44
N GLU A 93 6.82 -8.70 -15.51
CA GLU A 93 6.11 -8.37 -16.75
C GLU A 93 6.94 -7.47 -17.66
N THR A 94 7.54 -6.43 -17.09
CA THR A 94 8.27 -5.40 -17.85
C THR A 94 9.77 -5.66 -17.96
N GLN A 95 10.32 -6.56 -17.14
CA GLN A 95 11.77 -6.82 -17.01
C GLN A 95 12.55 -5.55 -16.66
N LEU A 96 11.94 -4.66 -15.87
CA LEU A 96 12.56 -3.43 -15.38
C LEU A 96 12.94 -3.58 -13.91
N ASP A 97 14.13 -3.12 -13.55
CA ASP A 97 14.53 -2.95 -12.16
C ASP A 97 13.79 -1.73 -11.58
N LEU A 98 12.87 -1.99 -10.64
CA LEU A 98 12.03 -1.00 -10.01
C LEU A 98 12.36 -0.83 -8.53
N ALA A 99 12.12 0.38 -8.03
CA ALA A 99 12.17 0.70 -6.62
C ALA A 99 10.96 1.53 -6.22
N ILE A 100 10.28 1.15 -5.14
CA ILE A 100 9.26 1.96 -4.48
C ILE A 100 9.82 2.46 -3.14
N SER A 101 9.84 3.78 -2.96
CA SER A 101 10.30 4.44 -1.73
C SER A 101 9.11 5.04 -1.02
N PHE A 102 8.76 4.49 0.13
CA PHE A 102 7.69 5.00 0.97
C PHE A 102 8.14 6.25 1.74
N GLN A 103 7.19 7.16 1.97
CA GLN A 103 7.42 8.31 2.83
C GLN A 103 7.59 7.89 4.30
N ASP A 104 6.79 6.92 4.74
CA ASP A 104 6.72 6.45 6.12
C ASP A 104 7.16 4.98 6.24
N LEU A 105 7.84 4.65 7.33
CA LEU A 105 8.31 3.28 7.65
C LEU A 105 7.18 2.25 7.67
N GLU A 106 6.05 2.65 8.24
CA GLU A 106 4.87 1.81 8.39
C GLU A 106 4.33 1.35 7.04
N GLY A 107 4.37 2.21 6.01
CA GLY A 107 3.93 1.83 4.67
C GLY A 107 4.82 0.82 3.98
N ALA A 108 6.14 0.95 4.14
CA ALA A 108 7.06 -0.06 3.66
C ALA A 108 6.93 -1.37 4.43
N GLN A 109 6.70 -1.31 5.74
CA GLN A 109 6.54 -2.50 6.56
C GLN A 109 5.26 -3.26 6.23
N GLU A 110 4.12 -2.57 6.18
CA GLU A 110 2.84 -3.18 5.81
C GLU A 110 2.90 -3.76 4.38
N THR A 111 3.52 -3.07 3.43
CA THR A 111 3.69 -3.59 2.06
C THR A 111 4.59 -4.82 2.01
N TRP A 112 5.65 -4.85 2.83
CA TRP A 112 6.60 -5.96 2.89
C TRP A 112 6.01 -7.22 3.52
N GLU A 113 4.99 -7.08 4.35
CA GLU A 113 4.32 -8.19 5.06
C GLU A 113 3.18 -8.84 4.26
N ILE A 114 2.90 -8.35 3.04
CA ILE A 114 1.96 -8.95 2.08
C ILE A 114 2.52 -10.28 1.55
#